data_AF-A0AAW5MZG9-F1
#
_entry.id   AF-A0AAW5MZG9-F1
#
_cell.length_a   1.000
_cell.length_b   1.000
_cell.length_c   1.000
_cell.angle_alpha   90.00
_cell.angle_beta   90.00
_cell.angle_gamma   90.00
#
_symmetry.space_group_name_H-M   'P 1'
#
loop_
_entity.id
_entity.type
_entity.pdbx_description
1 polymer ?
#
loop_
_entity_poly.entity_id
_entity_poly.type
_entity_poly.pdbx_seq_one_letter_code
_entity_poly.pdbx_strand_id
1 'polypeptide(L)' 'LAEELRLAQQNLSEITGEFTSDDLLGRIFSSFCIGK' A
#
# COMPACT_ATOMS: atom_id res chain seq x y z
N LEU A 1 -4.34 16.60 15.49
CA LEU A 1 -3.70 16.52 14.16
C LEU A 1 -3.17 15.13 13.81
N ALA A 2 -2.11 14.59 14.45
CA ALA A 2 -1.55 13.29 14.05
C ALA A 2 -2.57 12.13 14.14
N GLU A 3 -3.39 12.11 15.20
CA GLU A 3 -4.43 11.09 15.36
C GLU A 3 -5.59 11.25 14.36
N GLU A 4 -5.97 12.49 14.03
CA GLU A 4 -7.02 12.76 13.05
C GLU A 4 -6.57 12.34 11.64
N LEU A 5 -5.29 12.56 11.31
CA LEU A 5 -4.70 12.07 10.07
C LEU A 5 -4.65 10.54 10.03
N ARG A 6 -4.36 9.89 11.16
CA ARG A 6 -4.39 8.42 11.28
C ARG A 6 -5.80 7.86 11.04
N LEU A 7 -6.82 8.45 11.66
CA LEU A 7 -8.22 8.07 11.46
C LEU A 7 -8.68 8.32 10.02
N ALA A 8 -8.32 9.47 9.44
CA ALA A 8 -8.60 9.75 8.03
C ALA A 8 -7.98 8.71 7.10
N GLN A 9 -6.72 8.32 7.37
CA GLN A 9 -6.04 7.27 6.61
C GLN A 9 -6.75 5.92 6.75
N GLN A 10 -7.21 5.54 7.94
CA GLN A 10 -7.95 4.29 8.15
C GLN A 10 -9.29 4.26 7.39
N ASN A 11 -10.08 5.33 7.46
CA ASN A 11 -11.34 5.44 6.72
C ASN A 11 -11.13 5.36 5.20
N LEU A 12 -10.05 5.96 4.69
CA LEU A 12 -9.70 5.85 3.28
C LEU A 12 -9.33 4.41 2.91
N SER A 13 -8.52 3.72 3.74
CA SER A 13 -8.14 2.32 3.53
C SER A 13 -9.34 1.36 3.54
N GLU A 14 -10.41 1.64 4.30
CA GLU A 14 -11.65 0.84 4.25
C GLU A 14 -12.34 0.88 2.88
N ILE A 15 -12.24 2.01 2.16
CA ILE A 15 -12.87 2.20 0.86
C ILE A 15 -11.96 1.71 -0.27
N THR A 16 -10.67 2.02 -0.20
CA THR A 16 -9.71 1.72 -1.29
C THR A 16 -9.08 0.34 -1.17
N GLY A 17 -9.23 -0.33 -0.03
CA GLY A 17 -8.42 -1.47 0.35
C GLY A 17 -7.09 -1.05 0.99
N GLU A 18 -6.49 -1.97 1.73
CA GLU A 18 -5.18 -1.80 2.35
C GLU A 18 -4.08 -1.94 1.28
N PHE A 19 -3.07 -1.07 1.36
CA PHE A 19 -1.85 -1.19 0.56
C PHE A 19 -0.70 -1.61 1.47
N THR A 20 -0.23 -2.82 1.28
CA THR A 20 0.76 -3.45 2.14
C THR A 20 2.18 -3.27 1.60
N SER A 21 3.16 -3.55 2.44
CA SER A 21 4.57 -3.63 2.00
C SER A 21 4.76 -4.68 0.90
N ASP A 22 3.99 -5.77 0.91
CA ASP A 22 4.07 -6.81 -0.11
C ASP A 22 3.56 -6.32 -1.47
N ASP A 23 2.51 -5.49 -1.49
CA ASP A 23 2.03 -4.84 -2.72
C ASP A 23 3.08 -3.90 -3.31
N LEU A 24 3.77 -3.16 -2.44
CA LEU A 24 4.88 -2.30 -2.84
C LEU A 24 6.04 -3.11 -3.42
N LEU A 25 6.49 -4.15 -2.71
CA LEU A 25 7.58 -5.01 -3.16
C LEU A 25 7.21 -5.72 -4.46
N GLY A 26 5.98 -6.22 -4.57
CA GLY A 26 5.44 -6.82 -5.79
C GLY A 26 5.49 -5.87 -6.97
N ARG A 27 5.14 -4.58 -6.80
CA ARG A 27 5.25 -3.56 -7.87
C ARG A 27 6.69 -3.24 -8.24
N ILE A 28 7.58 -3.11 -7.26
CA ILE A 28 8.99 -2.82 -7.49
C ILE A 28 9.60 -3.96 -8.29
N PHE A 29 9.36 -5.21 -7.88
CA PHE A 29 10.01 -6.39 -8.47
C PHE A 29 9.28 -6.98 -9.67
N SER A 30 8.00 -6.67 -9.92
CA SER A 30 7.29 -7.12 -11.13
C SER A 30 7.85 -6.51 -12.42
N SER A 31 8.51 -5.36 -12.32
CA SER A 31 9.16 -4.67 -13.44
C SER A 31 10.57 -5.20 -13.71
N PHE A 32 11.18 -5.87 -12.72
CA PHE A 32 12.39 -6.61 -12.95
C PHE A 32 11.96 -7.92 -13.60
N CYS A 33 12.25 -8.09 -14.89
CA CYS A 33 12.29 -9.40 -15.50
C CYS A 33 13.33 -10.23 -14.75
N ILE A 34 12.97 -10.84 -13.62
CA ILE A 34 13.65 -12.01 -13.11
C ILE A 34 13.34 -13.04 -14.19
N GLY A 35 14.32 -13.24 -15.06
CA GLY A 35 14.27 -14.24 -16.12
C GLY A 35 13.77 -15.57 -15.56
N LYS A 36 13.12 -16.32 -16.44
CA LYS A 36 12.85 -17.75 -16.25
C LYS A 36 14.01 -18.49 -15.59
#